data_AF-A0A2T3AVN0-F1
#
_entry.id   AF-A0A2T3AVN0-F1
#
_cell.length_a   1.000
_cell.length_b   1.000
_cell.length_c   1.000
_cell.angle_alpha   90.00
_cell.angle_beta   90.00
_cell.angle_gamma   90.00
#
_symmetry.space_group_name_H-M   'P 1'
#
loop_
_entity.id
_entity.type
_entity.pdbx_description
1 polymer ?
#
loop_
_entity_poly.entity_id
_entity_poly.type
_entity_poly.pdbx_seq_one_letter_code
_entity_poly.pdbx_strand_id
1 'polypeptide(L)'
;MEIVYQLPLDEYAPFPCLEDGDPKDPASQHGAPINNLHTNTSVIEPGFYVLLSAQGLPIDIPINPDNPAPRTLSRSLSQPDSHTTQFRDRVRARDGRCVVTGDPRVDPNYTGLAAAHIFPVAHADLWVSGKWKQQINDDEYIGPTCIHSIQNGILLRDDVHHFFDKYYLAINPDTGYKSHCFVNSPQLDNKIMFRNPSTPEKFQPSRAILKHHFRMAVLLNMKGRTGYPQWDEDIPEGYDPIGEFASSEQGQLRLETELARKLNSLIT
;
A
#
# COMPACT_ATOMS: atom_id res chain seq x y z
N MET A 1 13.71 9.17 -3.69
CA MET A 1 13.65 7.70 -3.84
C MET A 1 12.60 7.39 -4.88
N GLU A 2 13.02 7.53 -6.13
CA GLU A 2 12.37 6.94 -7.31
C GLU A 2 12.43 5.42 -7.19
N ILE A 3 11.67 4.71 -8.02
CA ILE A 3 11.59 3.25 -8.02
C ILE A 3 13.01 2.70 -8.26
N VAL A 4 13.68 2.24 -7.19
CA VAL A 4 15.10 1.86 -7.25
C VAL A 4 15.20 0.44 -7.78
N TYR A 5 15.37 0.31 -9.09
CA TYR A 5 16.31 -0.68 -9.60
C TYR A 5 17.70 -0.25 -9.10
N GLN A 6 18.54 -1.19 -8.64
CA GLN A 6 19.84 -0.86 -8.04
C GLN A 6 20.84 -0.25 -9.05
N LEU A 7 20.49 -0.25 -10.33
CA LEU A 7 21.23 0.38 -11.41
C LEU A 7 20.66 1.79 -11.67
N PRO A 8 21.50 2.80 -11.99
CA PRO A 8 21.06 4.07 -12.52
C PRO A 8 20.01 3.89 -13.61
N LEU A 9 18.99 4.76 -13.61
CA LEU A 9 17.90 4.75 -14.60
C LEU A 9 18.43 4.72 -16.03
N ASP A 10 19.58 5.33 -16.30
CA ASP A 10 20.17 5.44 -17.65
C ASP A 10 20.83 4.14 -18.17
N GLU A 11 20.91 3.08 -17.37
CA GLU A 11 21.62 1.85 -17.73
C GLU A 11 20.74 0.80 -18.44
N TYR A 12 19.42 0.93 -18.35
CA TYR A 12 18.48 -0.03 -18.94
C TYR A 12 17.22 0.63 -19.50
N ALA A 13 16.62 0.01 -20.52
CA ALA A 13 15.35 0.43 -21.07
C ALA A 13 14.42 -0.77 -21.30
N PRO A 14 13.10 -0.59 -21.16
CA PRO A 14 12.12 -1.58 -21.62
C PRO A 14 11.96 -1.51 -23.15
N PHE A 15 11.91 -2.67 -23.79
CA PHE A 15 11.63 -2.82 -25.22
C PHE A 15 10.40 -3.72 -25.39
N PRO A 16 9.41 -3.33 -26.21
CA PRO A 16 8.25 -4.17 -26.48
C PRO A 16 8.70 -5.40 -27.28
N CYS A 17 8.26 -6.58 -26.87
CA CYS A 17 8.47 -7.80 -27.63
C CYS A 17 7.63 -7.75 -28.92
N LEU A 18 8.20 -8.22 -30.03
CA LEU A 18 7.49 -8.28 -31.33
C LEU A 18 6.75 -9.60 -31.54
N GLU A 19 7.07 -10.61 -30.73
CA GLU A 19 6.38 -11.90 -30.74
C GLU A 19 5.04 -11.81 -30.01
N ASP A 20 4.00 -12.41 -30.60
CA ASP A 20 2.69 -12.54 -29.96
C ASP A 20 2.72 -13.63 -28.88
N GLY A 21 2.02 -13.39 -27.76
CA GLY A 21 1.96 -14.34 -26.65
C GLY A 21 3.25 -14.37 -25.84
N ASP A 22 3.64 -15.54 -25.33
CA ASP A 22 4.85 -15.71 -24.51
C ASP A 22 6.10 -15.75 -25.43
N PRO A 23 6.91 -14.68 -25.48
CA PRO A 23 8.00 -14.52 -26.46
C PRO A 23 9.12 -15.52 -26.19
N LYS A 24 9.61 -16.19 -27.24
CA LYS A 24 10.66 -17.22 -27.12
C LYS A 24 12.07 -16.63 -27.22
N ASP A 25 12.23 -15.52 -27.91
CA ASP A 25 13.51 -14.82 -28.08
C ASP A 25 13.33 -13.29 -27.92
N PRO A 26 12.85 -12.85 -26.74
CA PRO A 26 12.52 -11.45 -26.52
C PRO A 26 13.73 -10.51 -26.60
N ALA A 27 14.95 -11.03 -26.35
CA ALA A 27 16.18 -10.25 -26.43
C ALA A 27 16.64 -9.96 -27.87
N SER A 28 16.22 -10.79 -28.84
CA SER A 28 16.58 -10.58 -30.26
C SER A 28 15.42 -10.05 -31.10
N GLN A 29 14.18 -10.24 -30.65
CA GLN A 29 12.95 -9.84 -31.35
C GLN A 29 12.15 -8.80 -30.57
N HIS A 30 12.71 -7.60 -30.48
CA HIS A 30 12.09 -6.48 -29.79
C HIS A 30 12.01 -5.23 -30.68
N GLY A 31 11.07 -4.35 -30.35
CA GLY A 31 10.89 -3.06 -30.99
C GLY A 31 11.93 -2.03 -30.55
N ALA A 32 11.60 -0.75 -30.74
CA ALA A 32 12.45 0.35 -30.28
C ALA A 32 12.45 0.47 -28.75
N PRO A 33 13.55 0.97 -28.15
CA PRO A 33 13.60 1.25 -26.71
C PRO A 33 12.52 2.27 -26.35
N ILE A 34 11.84 2.02 -25.23
CA ILE A 34 10.93 3.00 -24.67
C ILE A 34 11.72 3.87 -23.69
N ASN A 35 12.10 5.06 -24.17
CA ASN A 35 12.84 6.06 -23.40
C ASN A 35 11.93 6.71 -22.34
N ASN A 36 11.68 6.01 -21.23
CA ASN A 36 10.81 6.44 -20.14
C ASN A 36 11.57 6.98 -18.91
N LEU A 37 12.89 7.16 -19.03
CA LEU A 37 13.78 7.40 -17.89
C LEU A 37 13.78 8.86 -17.41
N HIS A 38 13.20 9.78 -18.19
CA HIS A 38 12.93 11.14 -17.76
C HIS A 38 11.44 11.45 -17.94
N THR A 39 10.69 11.36 -16.84
CA THR A 39 9.32 11.91 -16.68
C THR A 39 8.46 11.88 -17.95
N ASN A 40 8.36 10.73 -18.60
CA ASN A 40 7.41 10.55 -19.70
C ASN A 40 6.12 9.99 -19.10
N THR A 41 5.01 10.71 -19.25
CA THR A 41 3.69 10.27 -18.80
C THR A 41 3.00 9.35 -19.81
N SER A 42 3.72 8.89 -20.84
CA SER A 42 3.20 7.94 -21.82
C SER A 42 2.86 6.63 -21.15
N VAL A 43 1.63 6.17 -21.36
CA VAL A 43 1.16 4.89 -20.85
C VAL A 43 1.89 3.79 -21.61
N ILE A 44 2.49 2.85 -20.88
CA ILE A 44 3.02 1.62 -21.46
C ILE A 44 1.82 0.72 -21.76
N GLU A 45 1.67 0.32 -23.01
CA GLU A 45 0.59 -0.57 -23.42
C GLU A 45 0.72 -1.95 -22.74
N PRO A 46 -0.38 -2.66 -22.47
CA PRO A 46 -0.30 -4.04 -22.01
C PRO A 46 0.43 -4.93 -23.04
N GLY A 47 1.41 -5.70 -22.59
CA GLY A 47 2.19 -6.57 -23.48
C GLY A 47 3.40 -7.18 -22.78
N PHE A 48 4.20 -7.90 -23.57
CA PHE A 48 5.47 -8.45 -23.12
C PHE A 48 6.59 -7.46 -23.39
N TYR A 49 7.46 -7.29 -22.40
CA TYR A 49 8.59 -6.37 -22.45
C TYR A 49 9.86 -7.08 -22.00
N VAL A 50 10.96 -6.79 -22.67
CA VAL A 50 12.30 -7.19 -22.24
C VAL A 50 13.03 -5.97 -21.69
N LEU A 51 13.77 -6.15 -20.58
CA LEU A 51 14.67 -5.14 -20.07
C LEU A 51 16.07 -5.44 -20.60
N LEU A 52 16.62 -4.50 -21.37
CA LEU A 52 17.97 -4.58 -21.94
C LEU A 52 18.73 -3.30 -21.57
N SER A 53 20.04 -3.27 -21.84
CA SER A 53 20.80 -2.02 -21.75
C SER A 53 20.20 -0.95 -22.67
N ALA A 54 20.55 0.32 -22.46
CA ALA A 54 20.17 1.38 -23.38
C ALA A 54 20.63 1.14 -24.84
N GLN A 55 21.59 0.23 -25.05
CA GLN A 55 22.09 -0.18 -26.37
C GLN A 55 21.42 -1.46 -26.90
N GLY A 56 20.44 -2.02 -26.19
CA GLY A 56 19.73 -3.25 -26.57
C GLY A 56 20.51 -4.53 -26.29
N LEU A 57 21.46 -4.51 -25.35
CA LEU A 57 22.23 -5.70 -24.97
C LEU A 57 21.65 -6.36 -23.70
N PRO A 58 21.73 -7.69 -23.56
CA PRO A 58 21.37 -8.37 -22.33
C PRO A 58 22.15 -7.81 -21.13
N ILE A 59 21.44 -7.62 -20.02
CA ILE A 59 22.00 -7.12 -18.76
C ILE A 59 21.47 -7.92 -17.59
N ASP A 60 22.29 -8.07 -16.57
CA ASP A 60 21.87 -8.65 -15.29
C ASP A 60 21.25 -7.57 -14.42
N ILE A 61 19.94 -7.66 -14.21
CA ILE A 61 19.22 -6.75 -13.33
C ILE A 61 18.99 -7.46 -11.99
N PRO A 62 19.57 -6.97 -10.88
CA PRO A 62 19.32 -7.55 -9.58
C PRO A 62 17.84 -7.40 -9.23
N ILE A 63 17.18 -8.52 -8.94
CA ILE A 63 15.79 -8.54 -8.51
C ILE A 63 15.74 -7.98 -7.08
N ASN A 64 14.85 -7.00 -6.86
CA ASN A 64 14.64 -6.46 -5.52
C ASN A 64 14.14 -7.59 -4.58
N PRO A 65 14.85 -7.92 -3.50
CA PRO A 65 14.45 -8.98 -2.57
C PRO A 65 13.28 -8.57 -1.67
N ASP A 66 12.97 -7.27 -1.55
CA ASP A 66 11.94 -6.76 -0.64
C ASP A 66 10.56 -7.30 -1.02
N ASN A 67 9.88 -7.94 -0.07
CA ASN A 67 8.48 -8.30 -0.19
C ASN A 67 7.66 -7.49 0.82
N PRO A 68 6.47 -7.00 0.42
CA PRO A 68 5.56 -6.33 1.33
C PRO A 68 5.13 -7.24 2.48
N ALA A 69 5.02 -6.65 3.67
CA ALA A 69 4.51 -7.37 4.82
C ALA A 69 3.01 -7.69 4.64
N PRO A 70 2.55 -8.88 5.04
CA PRO A 70 1.12 -9.26 5.01
C PRO A 70 0.27 -8.28 5.82
N ARG A 71 -0.90 -7.88 5.32
CA ARG A 71 -1.81 -6.99 6.06
C ARG A 71 -3.13 -7.68 6.30
N THR A 72 -3.61 -7.66 7.54
CA THR A 72 -4.98 -8.06 7.86
C THR A 72 -5.93 -6.90 7.65
N LEU A 73 -7.20 -7.19 7.37
CA LEU A 73 -8.22 -6.15 7.29
C LEU A 73 -8.32 -5.44 8.64
N SER A 74 -8.25 -4.11 8.61
CA SER A 74 -8.36 -3.26 9.81
C SER A 74 -9.80 -3.20 10.38
N ARG A 75 -10.54 -4.31 10.42
CA ARG A 75 -11.88 -4.42 11.02
C ARG A 75 -11.76 -4.93 12.46
N SER A 76 -11.74 -4.02 13.43
CA SER A 76 -11.79 -4.42 14.85
C SER A 76 -13.22 -4.78 15.25
N LEU A 77 -13.49 -6.06 15.49
CA LEU A 77 -14.72 -6.56 16.15
C LEU A 77 -14.67 -6.47 17.69
N SER A 78 -13.52 -6.09 18.26
CA SER A 78 -13.35 -5.88 19.71
C SER A 78 -13.46 -4.40 20.08
N GLN A 79 -13.88 -4.10 21.32
CA GLN A 79 -13.87 -2.75 21.87
C GLN A 79 -12.52 -2.08 21.61
N PRO A 80 -12.48 -0.95 20.88
CA PRO A 80 -11.22 -0.25 20.62
C PRO A 80 -10.70 0.37 21.93
N ASP A 81 -9.40 0.25 22.16
CA ASP A 81 -8.71 0.91 23.26
C ASP A 81 -8.67 2.45 23.07
N SER A 82 -8.10 3.17 24.04
CA SER A 82 -8.04 4.63 24.01
C SER A 82 -7.21 5.20 22.86
N HIS A 83 -6.08 4.55 22.48
CA HIS A 83 -5.23 4.98 21.38
C HIS A 83 -5.93 4.76 20.04
N THR A 84 -6.54 3.60 19.84
CA THR A 84 -7.32 3.30 18.63
C THR A 84 -8.52 4.25 18.50
N THR A 85 -9.20 4.55 19.62
CA THR A 85 -10.32 5.49 19.65
C THR A 85 -9.87 6.92 19.32
N GLN A 86 -8.80 7.40 19.96
CA GLN A 86 -8.25 8.73 19.69
C GLN A 86 -7.79 8.87 18.23
N PHE A 87 -7.07 7.88 17.70
CA PHE A 87 -6.66 7.83 16.29
C PHE A 87 -7.86 7.95 15.36
N ARG A 88 -8.85 7.08 15.56
CA ARG A 88 -10.07 7.03 14.73
C ARG A 88 -10.77 8.38 14.73
N ASP A 89 -10.97 8.96 15.91
CA ASP A 89 -11.73 10.20 16.06
C ASP A 89 -10.99 11.40 15.47
N ARG A 90 -9.65 11.46 15.64
CA ARG A 90 -8.82 12.50 15.02
C ARG A 90 -8.80 12.40 13.50
N VAL A 91 -8.63 11.20 12.93
CA VAL A 91 -8.68 10.97 11.47
C VAL A 91 -10.06 11.35 10.92
N ARG A 92 -11.14 10.91 11.58
CA ARG A 92 -12.52 11.25 11.22
C ARG A 92 -12.76 12.75 11.21
N ALA A 93 -12.34 13.45 12.27
CA ALA A 93 -12.49 14.90 12.40
C ALA A 93 -11.70 15.67 11.34
N ARG A 94 -10.49 15.21 10.99
CA ARG A 94 -9.66 15.85 9.95
C ARG A 94 -10.26 15.69 8.56
N ASP A 95 -10.63 14.47 8.19
CA ASP A 95 -10.96 14.13 6.80
C ASP A 95 -12.44 14.38 6.50
N GLY A 96 -13.36 13.91 7.37
CA GLY A 96 -14.81 14.09 7.20
C GLY A 96 -15.44 13.39 5.98
N ARG A 97 -14.62 12.78 5.11
CA ARG A 97 -14.98 12.14 3.85
C ARG A 97 -13.95 11.07 3.48
N CYS A 98 -14.31 10.14 2.59
CA CYS A 98 -13.33 9.25 1.98
C CYS A 98 -12.28 10.08 1.23
N VAL A 99 -11.00 9.92 1.58
CA VAL A 99 -9.93 10.72 0.97
C VAL A 99 -9.69 10.40 -0.50
N VAL A 100 -10.12 9.23 -0.99
CA VAL A 100 -9.94 8.82 -2.39
C VAL A 100 -11.15 9.20 -3.25
N THR A 101 -12.37 8.85 -2.81
CA THR A 101 -13.59 9.08 -3.61
C THR A 101 -14.18 10.47 -3.39
N GLY A 102 -13.85 11.13 -2.28
CA GLY A 102 -14.42 12.42 -1.88
C GLY A 102 -15.80 12.31 -1.23
N ASP A 103 -16.36 11.09 -1.13
CA ASP A 103 -17.69 10.84 -0.56
C ASP A 103 -17.74 11.30 0.91
N PRO A 104 -18.60 12.28 1.26
CA PRO A 104 -18.70 12.78 2.63
C PRO A 104 -19.32 11.74 3.56
N ARG A 105 -19.10 11.91 4.87
CA ARG A 105 -19.88 11.16 5.87
C ARG A 105 -21.38 11.40 5.66
N VAL A 106 -22.17 10.33 5.73
CA VAL A 106 -23.64 10.40 5.59
C VAL A 106 -24.33 10.69 6.92
N ASP A 107 -23.67 10.39 8.04
CA ASP A 107 -24.20 10.56 9.39
C ASP A 107 -23.06 10.86 10.39
N PRO A 108 -23.38 11.27 11.63
CA PRO A 108 -22.38 11.57 12.66
C PRO A 108 -21.51 10.37 13.10
N ASN A 109 -21.96 9.14 12.89
CA ASN A 109 -21.21 7.92 13.24
C ASN A 109 -20.26 7.45 12.13
N TYR A 110 -20.23 8.16 10.99
CA TYR A 110 -19.38 7.83 9.84
C TYR A 110 -19.70 6.45 9.27
N THR A 111 -20.98 6.07 9.19
CA THR A 111 -21.40 4.79 8.59
C THR A 111 -20.86 4.69 7.17
N GLY A 112 -20.23 3.55 6.86
CA GLY A 112 -19.58 3.29 5.57
C GLY A 112 -18.18 3.88 5.41
N LEU A 113 -17.63 4.54 6.44
CA LEU A 113 -16.27 5.09 6.46
C LEU A 113 -15.46 4.56 7.66
N ALA A 114 -14.23 4.13 7.38
CA ALA A 114 -13.30 3.59 8.34
C ALA A 114 -11.97 4.37 8.33
N ALA A 115 -11.42 4.64 9.52
CA ALA A 115 -10.08 5.18 9.66
C ALA A 115 -9.08 4.03 9.43
N ALA A 116 -8.24 4.17 8.41
CA ALA A 116 -7.26 3.21 7.99
C ALA A 116 -5.85 3.67 8.38
N HIS A 117 -5.05 2.78 8.96
CA HIS A 117 -3.62 3.04 9.11
C HIS A 117 -2.90 2.86 7.77
N ILE A 118 -2.03 3.81 7.41
CA ILE A 118 -1.22 3.76 6.18
C ILE A 118 -0.10 2.73 6.36
N PHE A 119 0.62 2.80 7.48
CA PHE A 119 1.54 1.77 7.96
C PHE A 119 0.80 0.84 8.93
N PRO A 120 0.75 -0.47 8.66
CA PRO A 120 -0.06 -1.40 9.44
C PRO A 120 0.44 -1.55 10.89
N VAL A 121 -0.47 -1.47 11.87
CA VAL A 121 -0.17 -1.67 13.30
C VAL A 121 0.35 -3.08 13.60
N ALA A 122 -0.04 -4.07 12.79
CA ALA A 122 0.49 -5.44 12.90
C ALA A 122 2.03 -5.51 12.82
N HIS A 123 2.65 -4.54 12.16
CA HIS A 123 4.10 -4.50 11.90
C HIS A 123 4.79 -3.39 12.70
N ALA A 124 4.42 -3.23 13.97
CA ALA A 124 5.00 -2.22 14.85
C ALA A 124 6.52 -2.43 15.08
N ASP A 125 7.00 -3.65 14.97
CA ASP A 125 8.42 -4.00 14.95
C ASP A 125 9.15 -3.41 13.73
N LEU A 126 8.56 -3.51 12.53
CA LEU A 126 9.07 -2.86 11.32
C LEU A 126 8.98 -1.33 11.44
N TRP A 127 7.92 -0.83 12.07
CA TRP A 127 7.77 0.60 12.38
C TRP A 127 8.92 1.12 13.27
N VAL A 128 9.23 0.41 14.35
CA VAL A 128 10.28 0.78 15.32
C VAL A 128 11.67 0.62 14.71
N SER A 129 11.97 -0.54 14.11
CA SER A 129 13.28 -0.82 13.51
C SER A 129 13.58 0.13 12.34
N GLY A 130 12.58 0.48 11.54
CA GLY A 130 12.67 1.48 10.48
C GLY A 130 12.72 2.93 10.96
N LYS A 131 12.66 3.19 12.28
CA LYS A 131 12.69 4.52 12.90
C LYS A 131 11.60 5.47 12.36
N TRP A 132 10.44 4.92 12.00
CA TRP A 132 9.36 5.66 11.34
C TRP A 132 8.76 6.78 12.19
N LYS A 133 8.90 6.71 13.53
CA LYS A 133 8.59 7.82 14.44
C LYS A 133 9.23 9.15 14.02
N GLN A 134 10.42 9.13 13.41
CA GLN A 134 11.12 10.33 12.95
C GLN A 134 10.43 11.00 11.75
N GLN A 135 9.47 10.32 11.11
CA GLN A 135 8.66 10.84 10.00
C GLN A 135 7.31 11.41 10.49
N ILE A 136 7.14 11.54 11.81
CA ILE A 136 5.94 12.06 12.48
C ILE A 136 6.28 13.37 13.19
N ASN A 137 5.44 14.38 12.96
CA ASN A 137 5.47 15.72 13.56
C ASN A 137 4.22 16.02 14.40
N ASP A 138 3.30 15.06 14.53
CA ASP A 138 2.09 15.15 15.35
C ASP A 138 2.45 15.29 16.84
N ASP A 139 2.24 16.49 17.37
CA ASP A 139 2.57 16.87 18.75
C ASP A 139 1.41 16.67 19.74
N GLU A 140 0.22 16.29 19.27
CA GLU A 140 -0.95 16.03 20.11
C GLU A 140 -1.10 14.54 20.48
N TYR A 141 -0.37 13.64 19.80
CA TYR A 141 -0.36 12.22 20.14
C TYR A 141 0.76 11.88 21.13
N ILE A 142 0.41 11.26 22.26
CA ILE A 142 1.32 11.02 23.40
C ILE A 142 1.72 9.53 23.51
N GLY A 143 1.53 8.72 22.46
CA GLY A 143 1.95 7.32 22.48
C GLY A 143 3.45 7.13 22.20
N PRO A 144 4.09 6.10 22.77
CA PRO A 144 5.55 5.91 22.75
C PRO A 144 6.11 5.75 21.33
N THR A 145 5.36 5.06 20.45
CA THR A 145 5.81 4.73 19.09
C THR A 145 5.38 5.74 18.02
N CYS A 146 4.35 6.53 18.31
CA CYS A 146 3.64 7.37 17.33
C CYS A 146 2.94 6.59 16.19
N ILE A 147 2.76 5.26 16.28
CA ILE A 147 2.11 4.47 15.21
C ILE A 147 0.62 4.80 15.05
N HIS A 148 -0.06 5.20 16.13
CA HIS A 148 -1.43 5.72 16.11
C HIS A 148 -1.50 7.25 15.92
N SER A 149 -0.41 7.88 15.47
CA SER A 149 -0.46 9.29 15.06
C SER A 149 -1.47 9.47 13.92
N ILE A 150 -2.17 10.62 13.93
CA ILE A 150 -3.10 10.99 12.86
C ILE A 150 -2.42 11.03 11.48
N GLN A 151 -1.10 11.27 11.43
CA GLN A 151 -0.35 11.29 10.18
C GLN A 151 -0.12 9.89 9.59
N ASN A 152 -0.26 8.83 10.38
CA ASN A 152 -0.31 7.46 9.91
C ASN A 152 -1.74 7.01 9.53
N GLY A 153 -2.71 7.93 9.48
CA GLY A 153 -4.11 7.60 9.24
C GLY A 153 -4.74 8.33 8.06
N ILE A 154 -5.69 7.68 7.40
CA ILE A 154 -6.59 8.26 6.39
C ILE A 154 -8.00 7.70 6.53
N LEU A 155 -9.02 8.49 6.21
CA LEU A 155 -10.42 8.04 6.21
C LEU A 155 -10.80 7.49 4.83
N LEU A 156 -11.27 6.24 4.78
CA LEU A 156 -11.63 5.57 3.53
C LEU A 156 -13.07 5.03 3.61
N ARG A 157 -13.73 4.95 2.45
CA ARG A 157 -14.95 4.15 2.30
C ARG A 157 -14.61 2.68 2.52
N ASP A 158 -15.53 1.93 3.13
CA ASP A 158 -15.22 0.56 3.57
C ASP A 158 -14.67 -0.31 2.44
N ASP A 159 -15.31 -0.33 1.26
CA ASP A 159 -14.78 -1.05 0.08
C ASP A 159 -13.39 -0.55 -0.34
N VAL A 160 -13.16 0.77 -0.41
CA VAL A 160 -11.85 1.38 -0.76
C VAL A 160 -10.78 0.99 0.26
N HIS A 161 -11.13 0.90 1.54
CA HIS A 161 -10.24 0.44 2.61
C HIS A 161 -9.77 -0.99 2.36
N HIS A 162 -10.64 -1.91 1.92
CA HIS A 162 -10.24 -3.28 1.57
C HIS A 162 -9.21 -3.30 0.43
N PHE A 163 -9.40 -2.46 -0.60
CA PHE A 163 -8.43 -2.35 -1.70
C PHE A 163 -7.09 -1.79 -1.22
N PHE A 164 -7.12 -0.82 -0.30
CA PHE A 164 -5.94 -0.19 0.26
C PHE A 164 -5.13 -1.16 1.15
N ASP A 165 -5.81 -1.93 2.02
CA ASP A 165 -5.16 -2.91 2.88
C ASP A 165 -4.55 -4.07 2.08
N LYS A 166 -5.23 -4.52 1.02
CA LYS A 166 -4.72 -5.56 0.11
C LYS A 166 -3.67 -5.05 -0.89
N TYR A 167 -3.24 -3.79 -0.79
CA TYR A 167 -2.34 -3.12 -1.75
C TYR A 167 -2.83 -3.16 -3.21
N TYR A 168 -4.14 -3.27 -3.45
CA TYR A 168 -4.75 -3.08 -4.78
C TYR A 168 -4.93 -1.61 -5.12
N LEU A 169 -4.83 -0.74 -4.13
CA LEU A 169 -4.91 0.70 -4.26
C LEU A 169 -3.81 1.33 -3.42
N ALA A 170 -3.11 2.32 -3.97
CA ALA A 170 -2.16 3.13 -3.21
C ALA A 170 -2.22 4.59 -3.66
N ILE A 171 -1.65 5.49 -2.88
CA ILE A 171 -1.60 6.93 -3.16
C ILE A 171 -0.14 7.34 -3.32
N ASN A 172 0.22 7.90 -4.46
CA ASN A 172 1.56 8.37 -4.73
C ASN A 172 1.68 9.87 -4.40
N PRO A 173 2.38 10.24 -3.31
CA PRO A 173 2.53 11.63 -2.96
C PRO A 173 3.46 12.41 -3.90
N ASP A 174 4.31 11.73 -4.68
CA ASP A 174 5.22 12.37 -5.66
C ASP A 174 4.49 12.84 -6.93
N THR A 175 3.31 12.29 -7.23
CA THR A 175 2.48 12.67 -8.39
C THR A 175 1.26 13.51 -7.99
N GLY A 176 1.43 14.38 -7.00
CA GLY A 176 0.36 15.23 -6.49
C GLY A 176 -0.69 14.47 -5.67
N TYR A 177 -0.29 13.42 -4.97
CA TYR A 177 -1.18 12.57 -4.15
C TYR A 177 -2.25 11.86 -4.97
N LYS A 178 -1.87 11.40 -6.16
CA LYS A 178 -2.77 10.66 -7.06
C LYS A 178 -2.89 9.19 -6.61
N SER A 179 -4.09 8.65 -6.65
CA SER A 179 -4.36 7.23 -6.43
C SER A 179 -3.97 6.39 -7.66
N HIS A 180 -3.48 5.19 -7.40
CA HIS A 180 -3.14 4.19 -8.40
C HIS A 180 -3.82 2.87 -8.04
N CYS A 181 -4.68 2.39 -8.92
CA CYS A 181 -5.36 1.11 -8.76
C CYS A 181 -4.70 0.02 -9.61
N PHE A 182 -4.29 -1.07 -8.97
CA PHE A 182 -3.58 -2.20 -9.61
C PHE A 182 -4.51 -3.33 -10.05
N VAL A 183 -5.82 -3.08 -10.03
CA VAL A 183 -6.88 -4.00 -10.46
C VAL A 183 -7.90 -3.23 -11.31
N ASN A 184 -8.81 -3.93 -11.97
CA ASN A 184 -9.81 -3.33 -12.85
C ASN A 184 -10.92 -2.59 -12.10
N SER A 185 -10.56 -1.44 -11.50
CA SER A 185 -11.45 -0.51 -10.80
C SER A 185 -11.12 0.94 -11.22
N PRO A 186 -11.39 1.34 -12.47
CA PRO A 186 -11.02 2.65 -13.01
C PRO A 186 -11.63 3.83 -12.23
N GLN A 187 -12.73 3.61 -11.51
CA GLN A 187 -13.36 4.61 -10.64
C GLN A 187 -12.50 5.00 -9.42
N LEU A 188 -11.52 4.18 -9.04
CA LEU A 188 -10.60 4.45 -7.91
C LEU A 188 -9.23 4.94 -8.38
N ASP A 189 -8.94 4.82 -9.68
CA ASP A 189 -7.66 5.19 -10.26
C ASP A 189 -7.61 6.69 -10.61
N ASN A 190 -6.39 7.25 -10.64
CA ASN A 190 -6.13 8.63 -11.02
C ASN A 190 -6.88 9.71 -10.20
N LYS A 191 -7.40 9.39 -9.02
CA LYS A 191 -8.07 10.35 -8.13
C LYS A 191 -7.04 11.13 -7.33
N ILE A 192 -7.26 12.44 -7.14
CA ILE A 192 -6.42 13.24 -6.25
C ILE A 192 -6.95 13.07 -4.83
N MET A 193 -6.09 12.61 -3.93
CA MET A 193 -6.40 12.45 -2.52
C MET A 193 -6.88 13.79 -1.93
N PHE A 194 -8.06 13.79 -1.32
CA PHE A 194 -8.54 14.92 -0.56
C PHE A 194 -7.64 15.16 0.65
N ARG A 195 -7.16 16.40 0.77
CA ARG A 195 -6.45 16.92 1.94
C ARG A 195 -7.11 18.21 2.36
N ASN A 196 -7.58 18.28 3.60
CA ASN A 196 -8.25 19.48 4.09
C ASN A 196 -7.24 20.64 4.16
N PRO A 197 -7.37 21.70 3.34
CA PRO A 197 -6.38 22.78 3.29
C PRO A 197 -6.30 23.60 4.59
N SER A 198 -7.36 23.56 5.41
CA SER A 198 -7.39 24.24 6.71
C SER A 198 -6.65 23.47 7.81
N THR A 199 -6.26 22.21 7.56
CA THR A 199 -5.53 21.38 8.53
C THR A 199 -4.02 21.67 8.42
N PRO A 200 -3.34 22.02 9.53
CA PRO A 200 -1.90 22.19 9.57
C PRO A 200 -1.13 20.97 9.05
N GLU A 201 0.01 21.19 8.38
CA GLU A 201 0.81 20.11 7.75
C GLU A 201 1.22 19.01 8.74
N LYS A 202 1.50 19.37 10.00
CA LYS A 202 1.83 18.41 11.06
C LYS A 202 0.71 17.40 11.40
N PHE A 203 -0.52 17.64 10.95
CA PHE A 203 -1.65 16.74 11.12
C PHE A 203 -2.12 16.11 9.80
N GLN A 204 -1.51 16.50 8.68
CA GLN A 204 -1.76 15.90 7.38
C GLN A 204 -1.12 14.50 7.31
N PRO A 205 -1.69 13.58 6.50
CA PRO A 205 -1.09 12.27 6.24
C PRO A 205 0.38 12.39 5.84
N SER A 206 1.24 11.61 6.49
CA SER A 206 2.68 11.69 6.30
C SER A 206 3.04 11.26 4.87
N ARG A 207 3.70 12.17 4.15
CA ARG A 207 4.25 11.92 2.82
C ARG A 207 5.14 10.69 2.78
N ALA A 208 6.03 10.54 3.77
CA ALA A 208 6.99 9.45 3.82
C ALA A 208 6.31 8.08 3.98
N ILE A 209 5.26 8.02 4.80
CA ILE A 209 4.50 6.80 5.05
C ILE A 209 3.65 6.42 3.84
N LEU A 210 2.98 7.39 3.22
CA LEU A 210 2.26 7.16 1.95
C LEU A 210 3.19 6.64 0.86
N LYS A 211 4.38 7.22 0.75
CA LYS A 211 5.39 6.79 -0.21
C LYS A 211 5.87 5.36 0.07
N HIS A 212 6.01 4.97 1.34
CA HIS A 212 6.34 3.60 1.70
C HIS A 212 5.23 2.62 1.31
N HIS A 213 3.96 2.92 1.65
CA HIS A 213 2.81 2.11 1.25
C HIS A 213 2.71 1.99 -0.28
N PHE A 214 2.90 3.08 -1.01
CA PHE A 214 2.94 3.09 -2.48
C PHE A 214 4.04 2.17 -3.03
N ARG A 215 5.26 2.23 -2.47
CA ARG A 215 6.36 1.32 -2.85
C ARG A 215 5.97 -0.14 -2.62
N MET A 216 5.36 -0.45 -1.47
CA MET A 216 4.91 -1.82 -1.17
C MET A 216 3.84 -2.28 -2.16
N ALA A 217 2.89 -1.42 -2.51
CA ALA A 217 1.88 -1.76 -3.50
C ALA A 217 2.46 -2.00 -4.90
N VAL A 218 3.40 -1.17 -5.35
CA VAL A 218 4.10 -1.39 -6.62
C VAL A 218 4.85 -2.72 -6.60
N LEU A 219 5.66 -2.99 -5.57
CA LEU A 219 6.42 -4.23 -5.47
C LEU A 219 5.52 -5.46 -5.51
N LEU A 220 4.43 -5.45 -4.75
CA LEU A 220 3.53 -6.59 -4.68
C LEU A 220 2.91 -6.92 -6.04
N ASN A 221 2.39 -5.91 -6.73
CA ASN A 221 1.67 -6.10 -7.98
C ASN A 221 2.65 -6.35 -9.15
N MET A 222 3.84 -5.76 -9.15
CA MET A 222 4.87 -6.04 -10.16
C MET A 222 5.47 -7.44 -10.03
N LYS A 223 5.54 -8.00 -8.82
CA LYS A 223 5.99 -9.38 -8.58
C LYS A 223 4.90 -10.44 -8.84
N GLY A 224 3.72 -10.01 -9.31
CA GLY A 224 2.59 -10.91 -9.56
C GLY A 224 2.04 -11.56 -8.29
N ARG A 225 2.29 -10.99 -7.10
CA ARG A 225 1.83 -11.52 -5.80
C ARG A 225 2.34 -12.91 -5.44
N THR A 226 3.32 -13.45 -6.19
CA THR A 226 3.92 -14.76 -5.89
C THR A 226 4.51 -14.77 -4.48
N GLY A 227 4.09 -15.74 -3.67
CA GLY A 227 4.51 -15.87 -2.27
C GLY A 227 3.84 -14.89 -1.29
N TYR A 228 2.96 -13.99 -1.75
CA TYR A 228 2.15 -13.18 -0.84
C TYR A 228 0.91 -13.95 -0.39
N PRO A 229 0.52 -13.89 0.89
CA PRO A 229 -0.61 -14.67 1.39
C PRO A 229 -1.93 -14.29 0.72
N GLN A 230 -2.74 -15.29 0.37
CA GLN A 230 -4.11 -15.11 -0.07
C GLN A 230 -5.04 -15.55 1.05
N TRP A 231 -5.46 -14.60 1.88
CA TRP A 231 -6.39 -14.89 2.96
C TRP A 231 -7.83 -14.79 2.46
N ASP A 232 -8.56 -15.89 2.64
CA ASP A 232 -10.01 -15.90 2.44
C ASP A 232 -10.67 -15.13 3.59
N GLU A 233 -11.44 -14.11 3.25
CA GLU A 233 -12.14 -13.25 4.21
C GLU A 233 -13.57 -13.76 4.49
N ASP A 234 -14.05 -14.73 3.69
CA ASP A 234 -15.41 -15.29 3.76
C ASP A 234 -15.43 -16.61 4.55
N ILE A 235 -14.69 -16.70 5.66
CA ILE A 235 -14.77 -17.87 6.55
C ILE A 235 -16.15 -17.86 7.24
N PRO A 236 -17.03 -18.85 7.01
CA PRO A 236 -18.39 -18.84 7.54
C PRO A 236 -18.42 -18.87 9.08
N GLU A 237 -19.43 -18.23 9.68
CA GLU A 237 -19.69 -18.37 11.13
C GLU A 237 -19.94 -19.84 11.49
N GLY A 238 -19.10 -20.42 12.35
CA GLY A 238 -19.16 -21.83 12.77
C GLY A 238 -18.06 -22.73 12.20
N TYR A 239 -17.22 -22.22 11.31
CA TYR A 239 -15.98 -22.90 10.89
C TYR A 239 -14.95 -22.82 12.03
N ASP A 240 -14.21 -23.91 12.32
CA ASP A 240 -13.13 -23.89 13.33
C ASP A 240 -11.90 -23.20 12.73
N PRO A 241 -11.71 -21.88 12.97
CA PRO A 241 -10.69 -21.12 12.27
C PRO A 241 -9.31 -21.56 12.78
N ILE A 242 -9.22 -21.95 14.07
CA ILE A 242 -7.97 -22.28 14.73
C ILE A 242 -7.39 -23.59 14.18
N GLY A 243 -8.23 -24.59 13.88
CA GLY A 243 -7.80 -25.85 13.29
C GLY A 243 -7.18 -25.72 11.89
N GLU A 244 -7.75 -24.87 11.03
CA GLU A 244 -7.22 -24.59 9.69
C GLU A 244 -6.01 -23.62 9.73
N PHE A 245 -6.03 -22.65 10.65
CA PHE A 245 -4.90 -21.73 10.83
C PHE A 245 -3.65 -22.44 11.35
N ALA A 246 -3.79 -23.45 12.23
CA ALA A 246 -2.66 -24.17 12.78
C ALA A 246 -1.99 -25.14 11.77
N SER A 247 -2.71 -25.59 10.74
CA SER A 247 -2.27 -26.67 9.84
C SER A 247 -1.63 -26.20 8.53
N SER A 248 -1.74 -24.91 8.17
CA SER A 248 -1.12 -24.34 6.97
C SER A 248 -0.18 -23.18 7.31
N GLU A 249 0.92 -23.03 6.55
CA GLU A 249 1.88 -21.91 6.71
C GLU A 249 1.18 -20.54 6.56
N GLN A 250 0.25 -20.42 5.62
CA GLN A 250 -0.55 -19.20 5.44
C GLN A 250 -1.49 -18.93 6.62
N GLY A 251 -2.05 -19.99 7.21
CA GLY A 251 -2.88 -19.91 8.39
C GLY A 251 -2.12 -19.44 9.63
N GLN A 252 -0.90 -19.95 9.82
CA GLN A 252 0.00 -19.53 10.90
C GLN A 252 0.38 -18.07 10.74
N LEU A 253 0.78 -17.66 9.53
CA LEU A 253 1.11 -16.26 9.23
C LEU A 253 -0.09 -15.32 9.42
N ARG A 254 -1.32 -15.76 9.11
CA ARG A 254 -2.54 -14.98 9.38
C ARG A 254 -2.77 -14.82 10.88
N LEU A 255 -2.65 -15.90 11.64
CA LEU A 255 -2.80 -15.89 13.09
C LEU A 255 -1.76 -14.97 13.74
N GLU A 256 -0.49 -15.09 13.35
CA GLU A 256 0.59 -14.23 13.83
C GLU A 256 0.31 -12.75 13.53
N THR A 257 -0.12 -12.44 12.30
CA THR A 257 -0.43 -11.05 11.90
C THR A 257 -1.62 -10.49 12.68
N GLU A 258 -2.69 -11.28 12.92
CA GLU A 258 -3.82 -10.87 13.74
C GLU A 258 -3.46 -10.69 15.21
N LEU A 259 -2.67 -11.61 15.78
CA LEU A 259 -2.18 -11.51 17.15
C LEU A 259 -1.29 -10.27 17.32
N ALA A 260 -0.35 -10.05 16.41
CA ALA A 260 0.52 -8.87 16.41
C ALA A 260 -0.31 -7.59 16.32
N ARG A 261 -1.29 -7.52 15.41
CA ARG A 261 -2.20 -6.37 15.30
C ARG A 261 -2.92 -6.08 16.61
N LYS A 262 -3.49 -7.12 17.25
CA LYS A 262 -4.22 -6.98 18.52
C LYS A 262 -3.30 -6.56 19.66
N LEU A 263 -2.16 -7.22 19.82
CA LEU A 263 -1.19 -6.89 20.87
C LEU A 263 -0.64 -5.47 20.70
N ASN A 264 -0.23 -5.11 19.49
CA ASN A 264 0.33 -3.79 19.20
C ASN A 264 -0.70 -2.69 19.40
N SER A 265 -1.98 -2.92 19.06
CA SER A 265 -3.04 -1.94 19.33
C SER A 265 -3.21 -1.61 20.82
N LEU A 266 -2.79 -2.49 21.72
CA LEU A 266 -2.90 -2.27 23.18
C LEU A 266 -1.69 -1.55 23.79
N ILE A 267 -0.52 -1.58 23.13
CA ILE A 267 0.76 -1.23 23.78
C ILE A 267 1.55 -0.11 23.09
N THR A 268 1.09 0.42 21.94
CA THR A 268 1.89 1.33 21.09
C THR A 268 1.35 2.76 20.96
#